data_AF-A0A7Y9FM91-F1
#
_entry.id   AF-A0A7Y9FM91-F1
#
_cell.length_a   1.000
_cell.length_b   1.000
_cell.length_c   1.000
_cell.angle_alpha   90.00
_cell.angle_beta   90.00
_cell.angle_gamma   90.00
#
_symmetry.space_group_name_H-M   'P 1'
#
loop_
_entity.id
_entity.type
_entity.pdbx_description
1 polymer ?
#
loop_
_entity_poly.entity_id
_entity_poly.type
_entity_poly.pdbx_seq_one_letter_code
_entity_poly.pdbx_strand_id
1 'polypeptide(L)' 'MTPSWRKPAGVLLILMLIGLWCAIIVSASGLVGNWPWWLQLPFYLVTGIVWIMPMKPLLLWMETGRWR' A
#
# COMPACT_ATOMS: atom_id res chain seq x y z
N MET A 1 8.56 20.59 22.72
CA MET A 1 8.13 19.77 21.56
C MET A 1 6.61 19.72 21.58
N THR A 2 5.92 20.31 20.62
CA THR A 2 4.46 20.17 20.51
C THR A 2 4.13 18.81 19.88
N PRO A 3 3.27 17.99 20.50
CA PRO A 3 2.96 16.67 19.97
C PRO A 3 2.21 16.77 18.64
N SER A 4 2.76 16.18 17.57
CA SER A 4 2.09 16.13 16.26
C SER A 4 1.30 14.83 16.10
N TRP A 5 -0.02 14.88 16.11
CA TRP A 5 -0.90 13.71 15.92
C TRP A 5 -0.79 13.06 14.53
N ARG A 6 -0.26 13.79 13.54
CA ARG A 6 -0.09 13.31 12.16
C ARG A 6 0.83 12.09 12.05
N LYS A 7 1.81 11.96 12.94
CA LYS A 7 2.76 10.84 12.94
C LYS A 7 2.08 9.50 13.29
N PRO A 8 1.41 9.36 14.46
CA PRO A 8 0.67 8.12 14.75
C PRO A 8 -0.48 7.87 13.77
N ALA A 9 -1.22 8.90 13.37
CA ALA A 9 -2.27 8.76 12.37
C ALA A 9 -1.72 8.30 11.00
N GLY A 10 -0.56 8.81 10.59
CA GLY A 10 0.13 8.40 9.37
C GLY A 10 0.56 6.95 9.39
N VAL A 11 1.15 6.48 10.51
CA VAL A 11 1.49 5.06 10.68
C VAL A 11 0.24 4.18 10.56
N LEU A 12 -0.87 4.56 11.19
CA LEU A 12 -2.13 3.81 11.08
C LEU A 12 -2.65 3.78 9.63
N LEU A 13 -2.56 4.89 8.90
CA LEU A 13 -2.92 4.94 7.49
C LEU A 13 -2.04 4.03 6.63
N ILE A 14 -0.73 3.97 6.88
CA ILE A 14 0.19 3.06 6.20
C ILE A 14 -0.21 1.61 6.46
N LEU A 15 -0.46 1.26 7.72
CA LEU A 15 -0.86 -0.09 8.12
C LEU A 15 -2.20 -0.48 7.50
N MET A 16 -3.18 0.42 7.50
CA MET A 16 -4.46 0.20 6.81
C MET A 16 -4.28 0.02 5.31
N LEU A 17 -3.43 0.82 4.68
CA LEU A 17 -3.15 0.74 3.25
C LEU A 17 -2.53 -0.60 2.87
N ILE A 18 -1.49 -1.02 3.59
CA ILE A 18 -0.83 -2.31 3.37
C ILE A 18 -1.81 -3.45 3.66
N GLY A 19 -2.54 -3.38 4.77
CA GLY A 19 -3.53 -4.40 5.15
C GLY A 19 -4.65 -4.55 4.11
N LEU A 20 -5.20 -3.43 3.62
CA LEU A 20 -6.22 -3.42 2.58
C LEU A 20 -5.66 -3.96 1.26
N TRP A 21 -4.45 -3.55 0.86
CA TRP A 21 -3.81 -4.04 -0.35
C TRP A 21 -3.58 -5.56 -0.29
N CYS A 22 -3.04 -6.06 0.81
CA CYS A 22 -2.87 -7.48 1.04
C CYS A 22 -4.20 -8.23 0.99
N ALA A 23 -5.26 -7.73 1.64
CA ALA A 23 -6.57 -8.36 1.61
C ALA A 23 -7.15 -8.48 0.19
N ILE A 24 -6.99 -7.42 -0.63
CA ILE A 24 -7.42 -7.42 -2.03
C ILE A 24 -6.65 -8.47 -2.83
N ILE A 25 -5.32 -8.49 -2.75
CA ILE A 25 -4.50 -9.42 -3.54
C ILE A 25 -4.68 -10.87 -3.08
N VAL A 26 -4.76 -11.12 -1.77
CA VAL A 26 -4.99 -12.45 -1.20
C VAL A 26 -6.37 -12.98 -1.60
N SER A 27 -7.42 -12.15 -1.53
CA SER A 27 -8.76 -12.58 -1.98
C SER A 27 -8.82 -12.89 -3.47
N ALA A 28 -8.01 -12.21 -4.30
CA ALA A 28 -7.86 -12.51 -5.72
C ALA A 28 -6.96 -13.73 -6.02
N SER A 29 -6.19 -14.23 -5.06
CA SER A 29 -5.19 -15.29 -5.28
C SER A 29 -5.80 -16.60 -5.81
N GLY A 30 -7.04 -16.93 -5.43
CA GLY A 30 -7.75 -18.10 -5.94
C GLY A 30 -8.04 -18.02 -7.45
N LEU A 31 -8.28 -16.82 -7.99
CA LEU A 31 -8.45 -16.59 -9.42
C LEU A 31 -7.10 -16.63 -10.14
N VAL A 32 -6.11 -15.93 -9.58
CA VAL A 32 -4.75 -15.83 -10.15
C VAL A 32 -4.04 -17.18 -10.15
N GLY A 33 -4.32 -18.04 -9.18
CA GLY A 33 -3.75 -19.39 -9.08
C GLY A 33 -4.14 -20.31 -10.25
N ASN A 34 -5.25 -20.02 -10.93
CA ASN A 34 -5.66 -20.77 -12.13
C ASN A 34 -4.96 -20.28 -13.41
N TRP A 35 -4.22 -19.18 -13.35
CA TRP A 35 -3.50 -18.65 -14.51
C TRP A 35 -2.18 -19.39 -14.73
N PRO A 36 -1.69 -19.44 -15.98
CA PRO A 36 -0.32 -19.86 -16.26
C PRO A 36 0.73 -19.05 -15.49
N TRP A 37 1.84 -19.68 -15.12
CA TRP A 37 2.90 -19.08 -14.31
C TRP A 37 3.46 -17.76 -14.89
N TRP A 38 3.49 -17.62 -16.22
CA TRP A 38 4.01 -16.45 -16.91
C TRP A 38 3.07 -15.23 -16.82
N LEU A 39 1.79 -15.41 -16.47
CA LEU A 39 0.87 -14.32 -16.12
C LEU A 39 0.91 -13.99 -14.63
N GLN A 40 1.12 -15.01 -13.79
CA GLN A 40 1.25 -14.80 -12.34
C GLN A 40 2.46 -13.91 -12.01
N LEU A 41 3.60 -14.16 -12.67
CA LEU A 41 4.83 -13.41 -12.42
C LEU A 41 4.68 -11.89 -12.62
N PRO A 42 4.26 -11.37 -13.80
CA PRO A 42 4.07 -9.94 -13.99
C PRO A 42 2.94 -9.39 -13.10
N PHE A 43 1.89 -10.17 -12.82
CA PHE A 43 0.83 -9.74 -11.91
C PHE A 43 1.38 -9.46 -10.50
N TYR A 44 2.13 -10.41 -9.92
CA TYR A 44 2.71 -10.25 -8.60
C TYR A 44 3.81 -9.18 -8.55
N LEU A 45 4.59 -9.03 -9.64
CA LEU A 45 5.57 -7.94 -9.75
C LEU A 45 4.89 -6.57 -9.75
N VAL A 46 3.88 -6.39 -10.60
CA VAL A 46 3.16 -5.11 -10.69
C VAL A 46 2.44 -4.80 -9.39
N THR A 47 1.71 -5.75 -8.81
CA THR A 47 1.00 -5.55 -7.54
C THR A 47 1.96 -5.31 -6.37
N GLY A 48 3.15 -5.92 -6.39
CA GLY A 48 4.24 -5.68 -5.43
C GLY A 48 4.93 -4.31 -5.56
N ILE A 49 4.75 -3.60 -6.67
CA ILE A 49 5.29 -2.25 -6.90
C ILE A 49 4.21 -1.18 -6.72
N VAL A 50 3.01 -1.43 -7.23
CA VAL A 50 1.90 -0.45 -7.28
C VAL A 50 1.49 0.07 -5.90
N TRP A 51 1.56 -0.76 -4.86
CA TRP A 51 1.21 -0.35 -3.50
C TRP A 51 2.11 0.76 -2.93
N ILE A 52 3.29 0.99 -3.52
CA ILE A 52 4.25 2.02 -3.10
C ILE A 52 3.82 3.41 -3.57
N MET A 53 3.05 3.52 -4.67
CA MET A 53 2.60 4.81 -5.23
C MET A 53 1.99 5.78 -4.19
N PRO A 54 1.09 5.35 -3.29
CA PRO A 54 0.51 6.24 -2.28
C PRO A 54 1.47 6.65 -1.14
N MET A 55 2.67 6.07 -1.03
CA MET A 55 3.60 6.36 0.07
C MET A 55 4.09 7.81 0.07
N LYS A 56 4.49 8.32 -1.10
CA LYS A 56 5.06 9.67 -1.24
C LYS A 56 4.15 10.79 -0.68
N PRO A 57 2.88 10.93 -1.12
CA PRO A 57 1.99 11.97 -0.59
C PRO A 57 1.66 11.77 0.90
N LEU A 58 1.63 10.51 1.36
CA LEU A 58 1.33 10.19 2.76
C LEU A 58 2.48 10.60 3.70
N LEU A 59 3.72 10.33 3.31
CA LEU A 59 4.91 10.76 4.04
C LEU A 59 5.04 12.29 4.06
N LEU A 60 4.78 12.95 2.91
CA LEU A 60 4.76 14.41 2.83
C LEU A 60 3.73 15.02 3.79
N TRP A 61 2.55 14.41 3.91
CA TRP A 61 1.51 14.85 4.84
C TRP A 61 1.93 14.65 6.30
N MET A 62 2.56 13.52 6.62
CA MET A 62 3.06 13.26 7.98
C MET A 62 4.07 14.32 8.43
N GLU A 63 5.00 14.69 7.55
CA GLU A 63 6.08 15.64 7.81
C GLU A 63 5.59 17.10 7.77
N THR A 64 4.81 17.48 6.76
CA THR A 64 4.52 18.88 6.44
C THR A 64 3.05 19.29 6.62
N GLY A 65 2.14 18.32 6.78
CA GLY A 65 0.69 18.55 6.78
C GLY A 65 0.09 18.79 5.40
N ARG A 66 0.90 18.77 4.32
CA ARG A 66 0.46 18.93 2.94
C ARG A 66 0.60 17.63 2.18
N TRP A 67 -0.34 17.38 1.27
CA TRP A 67 -0.36 16.17 0.41
C TRP A 67 0.46 16.33 -0.89
N ARG A 68 1.01 17.54 -1.15
CA ARG A 68 1.84 17.88 -2.31
C ARG A 68 3.09 18.61 -1.86
#